data_AF-A0A9E1MG92-F1
#
_entry.id   AF-A0A9E1MG92-F1
#
_cell.length_a   1.000
_cell.length_b   1.000
_cell.length_c   1.000
_cell.angle_alpha   90.00
_cell.angle_beta   90.00
_cell.angle_gamma   90.00
#
_symmetry.space_group_name_H-M   'P 1'
#
loop_
_entity.id
_entity.type
_entity.pdbx_description
1 polymer ?
#
loop_
_entity_poly.entity_id
_entity_poly.type
_entity_poly.pdbx_seq_one_letter_code
_entity_poly.pdbx_strand_id
1 'polypeptide(L)'
;MDMNHLIKSLLNVKNMFQQEVPEKMTNEDAINFLVPIIEVQEDLFNRNEEEIKELNKKIKLLSGIVRNADTILKRIPKLNNTQKELFQSCFTKSENSDIKNAIKLYEIFQKRERVKKIVKLDSFLTIIKIILDKFDELNEEKERCLEIKSELKSIPAASKLLHEAESGKRTYFTKKEQELVLSVLMISSTSDISVSIAQNLFANLEFQKQAEEQQIKKERAQKKNKIKKVEIPKNSKLIVENPHTESEVIFMDNQSENKLHDQFEADKERYWFHLQHIEDMRQLPSCLPQKNYTNYREVMKFLLQKIKEELSFYNELSEKELDSDGRDEIDNQIAFLSNLFEEVKQEFASYYESEDGMDKVNESLSFQENHLFFIKKPSGTTFIESDLSSHEFTKERLEAIKTMIDELQKDTFKRDEKHFRKFTNNAKLNRHYSIYELKNYQTRLLFTYLGENNIAVLMAFCKKTDNSNSLLNTITNRILSCVPEIERLKYEIANETIRYEVEIEEELGKQIRKTIDERKNI
;
A
#
# COMPACT_ATOMS: atom_id res chain seq x y z
N MET A 1 7.91 -24.70 -20.48
CA MET A 1 7.71 -26.15 -20.25
C MET A 1 6.81 -26.69 -21.36
N ASP A 2 7.11 -27.84 -21.97
CA ASP A 2 6.28 -28.44 -23.03
C ASP A 2 4.93 -28.89 -22.45
N MET A 3 3.82 -28.51 -23.08
CA MET A 3 2.46 -28.90 -22.66
C MET A 3 2.31 -30.43 -22.59
N ASN A 4 3.08 -31.17 -23.40
CA ASN A 4 3.14 -32.63 -23.34
C ASN A 4 3.81 -33.15 -22.06
N HIS A 5 4.76 -32.41 -21.49
CA HIS A 5 5.39 -32.76 -20.22
C HIS A 5 4.42 -32.54 -19.06
N LEU A 6 3.64 -31.45 -19.11
CA LEU A 6 2.59 -31.15 -18.12
C LEU A 6 1.50 -32.22 -18.12
N ILE A 7 1.01 -32.56 -19.32
CA ILE A 7 0.02 -33.61 -19.53
C ILE A 7 0.56 -34.96 -19.07
N LYS A 8 1.83 -35.29 -19.35
CA LYS A 8 2.48 -36.51 -18.85
C LYS A 8 2.61 -36.55 -17.33
N SER A 9 3.00 -35.45 -16.69
CA SER A 9 3.09 -35.36 -15.24
C SER A 9 1.71 -35.54 -14.61
N LEU A 10 0.69 -34.84 -15.09
CA LEU A 10 -0.69 -34.96 -14.62
C LEU A 10 -1.29 -36.36 -14.90
N LEU A 11 -0.98 -36.99 -16.03
CA LEU A 11 -1.40 -38.37 -16.33
C LEU A 11 -0.66 -39.40 -15.47
N ASN A 12 0.63 -39.24 -15.19
CA ASN A 12 1.35 -40.12 -14.28
C ASN A 12 0.79 -40.03 -12.87
N VAL A 13 0.53 -38.80 -12.39
CA VAL A 13 -0.11 -38.56 -11.09
C VAL A 13 -1.52 -39.16 -11.07
N LYS A 14 -2.36 -38.91 -12.09
CA LYS A 14 -3.70 -39.51 -12.20
C LYS A 14 -3.66 -41.05 -12.22
N ASN A 15 -2.71 -41.65 -12.93
CA ASN A 15 -2.57 -43.10 -13.04
C ASN A 15 -2.00 -43.74 -11.76
N MET A 16 -1.21 -43.01 -10.97
CA MET A 16 -0.76 -43.48 -9.66
C MET A 16 -1.88 -43.55 -8.62
N PHE A 17 -2.97 -42.77 -8.79
CA PHE A 17 -4.03 -42.60 -7.79
C PHE A 17 -5.44 -43.05 -8.24
N GLN A 18 -5.56 -43.77 -9.36
CA GLN A 18 -6.77 -44.56 -9.65
C GLN A 18 -6.93 -45.78 -8.72
N GLN A 19 -5.96 -46.04 -7.85
CA GLN A 19 -6.10 -46.89 -6.68
C GLN A 19 -6.25 -45.98 -5.45
N GLU A 20 -7.24 -46.29 -4.62
CA GLU A 20 -7.69 -45.58 -3.41
C GLU A 20 -6.63 -44.66 -2.76
N VAL A 21 -7.02 -43.43 -2.38
CA VAL A 21 -6.18 -42.52 -1.59
C VAL A 21 -5.58 -43.34 -0.43
N PRO A 22 -4.25 -43.55 -0.39
CA PRO A 22 -3.69 -44.44 0.60
C PRO A 22 -3.98 -43.87 1.98
N GLU A 23 -4.62 -44.64 2.87
CA GLU A 23 -4.80 -44.30 4.29
C GLU A 23 -3.48 -43.99 5.02
N LYS A 24 -2.34 -44.15 4.33
CA LYS A 24 -0.96 -43.97 4.84
C LYS A 24 -0.15 -42.95 4.04
N MET A 25 -0.77 -41.97 3.38
CA MET A 25 -0.04 -40.90 2.71
C MET A 25 0.69 -40.04 3.76
N THR A 26 2.01 -39.90 3.64
CA THR A 26 2.77 -39.03 4.55
C THR A 26 2.56 -37.55 4.19
N ASN A 27 2.89 -36.63 5.09
CA ASN A 27 2.82 -35.19 4.80
C ASN A 27 3.73 -34.82 3.62
N GLU A 28 4.90 -35.46 3.53
CA GLU A 28 5.85 -35.27 2.43
C GLU A 28 5.26 -35.74 1.10
N ASP A 29 4.60 -36.90 1.07
CA ASP A 29 3.92 -37.39 -0.14
C ASP A 29 2.80 -36.44 -0.58
N ALA A 30 2.00 -35.95 0.38
CA ALA A 30 0.91 -35.02 0.10
C ALA A 30 1.43 -33.68 -0.46
N ILE A 31 2.51 -33.14 0.11
CA ILE A 31 3.13 -31.89 -0.38
C ILE A 31 3.72 -32.10 -1.78
N ASN A 32 4.46 -33.19 -2.00
CA ASN A 32 5.04 -33.55 -3.30
C ASN A 32 3.97 -33.76 -4.39
N PHE A 33 2.74 -34.10 -4.00
CA PHE A 33 1.60 -34.17 -4.91
C PHE A 33 1.01 -32.78 -5.22
N LEU A 34 0.84 -31.92 -4.21
CA LEU A 34 0.14 -30.65 -4.32
C LEU A 34 0.99 -29.54 -4.97
N VAL A 35 2.31 -29.52 -4.71
CA VAL A 35 3.22 -28.49 -5.24
C VAL A 35 3.21 -28.46 -6.78
N PRO A 36 3.39 -29.57 -7.51
CA PRO A 36 3.36 -29.53 -8.97
C PRO A 36 2.03 -29.00 -9.53
N ILE A 37 0.91 -29.26 -8.86
CA ILE A 37 -0.42 -28.78 -9.28
C ILE A 37 -0.50 -27.26 -9.14
N ILE A 38 -0.01 -26.71 -8.03
CA ILE A 38 -0.05 -25.26 -7.80
C ILE A 38 0.95 -24.51 -8.68
N GLU A 39 2.10 -25.11 -8.99
CA GLU A 39 3.06 -24.56 -9.95
C GLU A 39 2.44 -24.43 -11.35
N VAL A 40 1.61 -25.39 -11.79
CA VAL A 40 0.88 -25.26 -13.07
C VAL A 40 -0.03 -24.04 -13.05
N GLN A 41 -0.74 -23.82 -11.95
CA GLN A 41 -1.66 -22.70 -11.80
C GLN A 41 -0.90 -21.37 -11.74
N GLU A 42 0.26 -21.35 -11.09
CA GLU A 42 1.15 -20.18 -11.03
C GLU A 42 1.72 -19.84 -12.42
N ASP A 43 2.10 -20.84 -13.20
CA ASP A 43 2.50 -20.68 -14.59
C ASP A 43 1.38 -20.05 -15.44
N LEU A 44 0.12 -20.46 -15.23
CA LEU A 44 -1.04 -19.88 -15.91
C LEU A 44 -1.28 -18.43 -15.50
N PHE A 45 -1.19 -18.13 -14.20
CA PHE A 45 -1.29 -16.77 -13.66
C PHE A 45 -0.21 -15.85 -14.28
N ASN A 46 1.05 -16.30 -14.29
CA ASN A 46 2.16 -15.54 -14.84
C ASN A 46 2.02 -15.28 -16.34
N ARG A 47 1.52 -16.26 -17.11
CA ARG A 47 1.24 -16.07 -18.55
C ARG A 47 0.15 -15.03 -18.79
N ASN A 48 -0.92 -15.08 -18.00
CA ASN A 48 -2.00 -14.10 -18.09
C ASN A 48 -1.50 -12.68 -17.74
N GLU A 49 -0.62 -12.56 -16.74
CA GLU A 49 -0.01 -11.27 -16.39
C GLU A 49 0.84 -10.70 -17.54
N GLU A 50 1.65 -11.53 -18.21
CA GLU A 50 2.41 -11.11 -19.38
C GLU A 50 1.52 -10.75 -20.58
N GLU A 51 0.42 -11.48 -20.78
CA GLU A 51 -0.58 -11.18 -21.82
C GLU A 51 -1.24 -9.81 -21.58
N ILE A 52 -1.65 -9.51 -20.34
CA ILE A 52 -2.17 -8.19 -19.95
C ILE A 52 -1.13 -7.09 -20.20
N LYS A 53 0.14 -7.33 -19.86
CA LYS A 53 1.23 -6.37 -20.13
C LYS A 53 1.39 -6.11 -21.63
N GLU A 54 1.27 -7.15 -22.46
CA GLU A 54 1.34 -7.01 -23.92
C GLU A 54 0.12 -6.24 -24.47
N LEU A 55 -1.09 -6.58 -24.04
CA LEU A 55 -2.33 -5.89 -24.41
C LEU A 55 -2.27 -4.40 -24.03
N ASN A 56 -1.82 -4.07 -22.82
CA ASN A 56 -1.65 -2.69 -22.37
C ASN A 56 -0.70 -1.89 -23.27
N LYS A 57 0.40 -2.50 -23.75
CA LYS A 57 1.31 -1.85 -24.71
C LYS A 57 0.59 -1.56 -26.04
N LYS A 58 -0.18 -2.53 -26.56
CA LYS A 58 -0.96 -2.39 -27.81
C LYS A 58 -2.04 -1.31 -27.69
N ILE A 59 -2.85 -1.35 -26.63
CA ILE A 59 -3.91 -0.38 -26.33
C ILE A 59 -3.34 1.03 -26.14
N LYS A 60 -2.23 1.18 -25.41
CA LYS A 60 -1.56 2.47 -25.23
C LYS A 60 -1.06 3.07 -26.56
N LEU A 61 -0.54 2.23 -27.45
CA LEU A 61 -0.13 2.67 -28.77
C LEU A 61 -1.34 3.09 -29.62
N LEU A 62 -2.37 2.25 -29.69
CA LEU A 62 -3.58 2.50 -30.48
C LEU A 62 -4.36 3.71 -29.97
N SER A 63 -4.56 3.86 -28.66
CA SER A 63 -5.20 5.04 -28.05
C SER A 63 -4.48 6.34 -28.46
N GLY A 64 -3.14 6.33 -28.49
CA GLY A 64 -2.33 7.43 -28.99
C GLY A 64 -2.56 7.74 -30.47
N ILE A 65 -2.95 6.76 -31.28
CA ILE A 65 -3.26 6.92 -32.70
C ILE A 65 -4.71 7.39 -32.90
N VAL A 66 -5.68 6.74 -32.24
CA VAL A 66 -7.12 6.94 -32.44
C VAL A 66 -7.68 8.19 -31.75
N ARG A 67 -6.92 8.83 -30.84
CA ARG A 67 -7.34 10.04 -30.11
C ARG A 67 -8.01 11.11 -30.98
N ASN A 68 -7.57 11.27 -32.23
CA ASN A 68 -8.23 12.14 -33.22
C ASN A 68 -8.34 11.40 -34.56
N ALA A 69 -9.56 11.03 -34.95
CA ALA A 69 -9.87 10.29 -36.17
C ALA A 69 -9.22 10.91 -37.43
N ASP A 70 -9.29 12.24 -37.56
CA ASP A 70 -8.75 13.00 -38.70
C ASP A 70 -7.23 12.92 -38.85
N THR A 71 -6.52 12.44 -37.83
CA THR A 71 -5.06 12.37 -37.82
C THR A 71 -4.50 10.96 -37.74
N ILE A 72 -5.35 9.93 -37.68
CA ILE A 72 -4.93 8.52 -37.60
C ILE A 72 -3.91 8.19 -38.70
N LEU A 73 -4.29 8.40 -39.96
CA LEU A 73 -3.43 8.13 -41.12
C LEU A 73 -2.18 9.02 -41.19
N LYS A 74 -2.18 10.18 -40.52
CA LYS A 74 -1.02 11.08 -40.41
C LYS A 74 -0.02 10.62 -39.35
N ARG A 75 -0.47 9.90 -38.32
CA ARG A 75 0.34 9.47 -37.18
C ARG A 75 1.09 8.18 -37.46
N ILE A 76 0.46 7.21 -38.14
CA ILE A 76 1.05 5.88 -38.40
C ILE A 76 2.42 5.96 -39.11
N PRO A 77 2.64 6.81 -40.13
CA PRO A 77 3.95 6.92 -40.79
C PRO A 77 5.08 7.41 -39.87
N LYS A 78 4.72 8.18 -38.84
CA LYS A 78 5.66 8.81 -37.89
C LYS A 78 6.08 7.89 -36.75
N LEU A 79 5.52 6.69 -36.66
CA LEU A 79 5.90 5.69 -35.67
C LEU A 79 7.36 5.29 -35.88
N ASN A 80 8.10 5.10 -34.78
CA ASN A 80 9.43 4.49 -34.81
C ASN A 80 9.34 2.99 -35.14
N ASN A 81 10.47 2.31 -35.35
CA ASN A 81 10.47 0.92 -35.79
C ASN A 81 9.78 -0.03 -34.78
N THR A 82 10.08 0.10 -33.49
CA THR A 82 9.46 -0.69 -32.42
C THR A 82 7.94 -0.47 -32.36
N GLN A 83 7.49 0.78 -32.51
CA GLN A 83 6.07 1.11 -32.57
C GLN A 83 5.40 0.57 -33.84
N LYS A 84 6.12 0.51 -34.98
CA LYS A 84 5.59 -0.07 -36.21
C LYS A 84 5.40 -1.57 -36.09
N GLU A 85 6.35 -2.27 -35.48
CA GLU A 85 6.25 -3.71 -35.22
C GLU A 85 5.09 -4.00 -34.28
N LEU A 86 4.98 -3.27 -33.18
CA LEU A 86 3.88 -3.38 -32.22
C LEU A 86 2.51 -3.02 -32.84
N PHE A 87 2.47 -1.99 -33.69
CA PHE A 87 1.26 -1.64 -34.43
C PHE A 87 0.87 -2.77 -35.39
N GLN A 88 1.82 -3.33 -36.14
CA GLN A 88 1.57 -4.40 -37.10
C GLN A 88 1.10 -5.69 -36.42
N SER A 89 1.59 -6.00 -35.22
CA SER A 89 1.16 -7.18 -34.46
C SER A 89 -0.28 -7.10 -33.96
N CYS A 90 -0.90 -5.91 -33.99
CA CYS A 90 -2.32 -5.74 -33.65
C CYS A 90 -3.25 -6.22 -34.78
N PHE A 91 -2.76 -6.37 -36.01
CA PHE A 91 -3.58 -6.61 -37.19
C PHE A 91 -3.17 -7.88 -37.93
N THR A 92 -4.12 -8.47 -38.64
CA THR A 92 -3.85 -9.57 -39.58
C THR A 92 -2.97 -9.09 -40.74
N LYS A 93 -2.39 -10.04 -41.48
CA LYS A 93 -1.59 -9.73 -42.68
C LYS A 93 -2.40 -8.97 -43.74
N SER A 94 -3.69 -9.27 -43.87
CA SER A 94 -4.58 -8.60 -44.83
C SER A 94 -4.82 -7.14 -44.43
N GLU A 95 -5.24 -6.91 -43.18
CA GLU A 95 -5.50 -5.56 -42.65
C GLU A 95 -4.25 -4.67 -42.69
N ASN A 96 -3.09 -5.22 -42.35
CA ASN A 96 -1.82 -4.50 -42.48
C ASN A 96 -1.52 -4.05 -43.92
N SER A 97 -1.84 -4.89 -44.91
CA SER A 97 -1.71 -4.53 -46.32
C SER A 97 -2.64 -3.37 -46.69
N ASP A 98 -3.89 -3.44 -46.24
CA ASP A 98 -4.92 -2.44 -46.50
C ASP A 98 -4.57 -1.09 -45.84
N ILE A 99 -4.12 -1.11 -44.58
CA ILE A 99 -3.63 0.08 -43.86
C ILE A 99 -2.43 0.69 -44.59
N LYS A 100 -1.46 -0.12 -45.03
CA LYS A 100 -0.27 0.36 -45.76
C LYS A 100 -0.64 1.00 -47.08
N ASN A 101 -1.62 0.45 -47.80
CA ASN A 101 -2.13 1.03 -49.05
C ASN A 101 -2.84 2.35 -48.79
N ALA A 102 -3.65 2.43 -47.73
CA ALA A 102 -4.33 3.66 -47.32
C ALA A 102 -3.34 4.78 -46.96
N ILE A 103 -2.27 4.45 -46.22
CA ILE A 103 -1.20 5.40 -45.89
C ILE A 103 -0.53 5.95 -47.16
N LYS A 104 -0.13 5.08 -48.09
CA LYS A 104 0.48 5.50 -49.36
C LYS A 104 -0.44 6.42 -50.15
N LEU A 105 -1.73 6.09 -50.23
CA LEU A 105 -2.73 6.92 -50.89
C LEU A 105 -2.84 8.28 -50.20
N TYR A 106 -2.95 8.30 -48.87
CA TYR A 106 -3.03 9.52 -48.06
C TYR A 106 -1.82 10.45 -48.29
N GLU A 107 -0.60 9.91 -48.33
CA GLU A 107 0.61 10.70 -48.63
C GLU A 107 0.61 11.30 -50.04
N ILE A 108 0.09 10.57 -51.04
CA ILE A 108 -0.09 11.09 -52.40
C ILE A 108 -1.14 12.21 -52.42
N PHE A 109 -2.22 12.08 -51.63
CA PHE A 109 -3.26 13.10 -51.51
C PHE A 109 -2.77 14.39 -50.90
N GLN A 110 -1.99 14.31 -49.82
CA GLN A 110 -1.43 15.52 -49.20
C GLN A 110 -0.55 16.33 -50.17
N LYS A 111 0.04 15.68 -51.18
CA LYS A 111 0.94 16.32 -52.16
C LYS A 111 0.22 16.88 -53.39
N ARG A 112 -1.07 16.58 -53.61
CA ARG A 112 -1.80 17.00 -54.83
C ARG A 112 -3.06 17.77 -54.45
N GLU A 113 -3.03 19.10 -54.58
CA GLU A 113 -4.11 20.03 -54.20
C GLU A 113 -5.49 19.76 -54.81
N ARG A 114 -5.61 18.98 -55.89
CA ARG A 114 -6.89 18.78 -56.59
C ARG A 114 -7.00 17.41 -57.26
N VAL A 115 -7.42 16.36 -56.54
CA VAL A 115 -7.96 15.14 -57.20
C VAL A 115 -9.09 14.50 -56.37
N LYS A 116 -10.28 14.43 -56.97
CA LYS A 116 -11.48 13.58 -56.70
C LYS A 116 -11.72 13.18 -55.22
N LYS A 117 -12.52 14.01 -54.53
CA LYS A 117 -12.82 14.02 -53.08
C LYS A 117 -13.73 12.90 -52.53
N ILE A 118 -14.51 12.17 -53.32
CA ILE A 118 -15.64 11.38 -52.78
C ILE A 118 -15.33 9.86 -52.70
N VAL A 119 -14.97 9.21 -53.81
CA VAL A 119 -14.77 7.73 -53.87
C VAL A 119 -13.59 7.23 -53.03
N LYS A 120 -12.70 8.13 -52.59
CA LYS A 120 -11.51 7.77 -51.79
C LYS A 120 -11.65 8.11 -50.32
N LEU A 121 -12.69 8.85 -49.93
CA LEU A 121 -13.02 9.09 -48.53
C LEU A 121 -13.53 7.79 -47.89
N ASP A 122 -14.37 7.04 -48.60
CA ASP A 122 -14.92 5.76 -48.13
C ASP A 122 -13.82 4.75 -47.81
N SER A 123 -12.80 4.63 -48.66
CA SER A 123 -11.67 3.74 -48.38
C SER A 123 -10.88 4.15 -47.14
N PHE A 124 -10.75 5.45 -46.84
CA PHE A 124 -10.10 5.90 -45.60
C PHE A 124 -10.99 5.66 -44.38
N LEU A 125 -12.29 5.88 -44.50
CA LEU A 125 -13.25 5.61 -43.43
C LEU A 125 -13.30 4.12 -43.08
N THR A 126 -13.27 3.22 -44.06
CA THR A 126 -13.18 1.77 -43.82
C THR A 126 -11.92 1.41 -43.02
N ILE A 127 -10.78 2.00 -43.34
CA ILE A 127 -9.51 1.72 -42.64
C ILE A 127 -9.50 2.30 -41.23
N ILE A 128 -10.04 3.52 -41.06
CA ILE A 128 -10.23 4.12 -39.74
C ILE A 128 -11.13 3.22 -38.90
N LYS A 129 -12.21 2.70 -39.49
CA LYS A 129 -13.11 1.76 -38.83
C LYS A 129 -12.38 0.49 -38.39
N ILE A 130 -11.60 -0.16 -39.26
CA ILE A 130 -10.79 -1.34 -38.88
C ILE A 130 -9.89 -1.04 -37.67
N ILE A 131 -9.24 0.13 -37.65
CA ILE A 131 -8.35 0.51 -36.54
C ILE A 131 -9.14 0.74 -35.24
N LEU A 132 -10.33 1.34 -35.33
CA LEU A 132 -11.22 1.56 -34.18
C LEU A 132 -11.80 0.23 -33.67
N ASP A 133 -12.34 -0.60 -34.55
CA ASP A 133 -12.87 -1.92 -34.22
C ASP A 133 -11.79 -2.79 -33.53
N LYS A 134 -10.54 -2.75 -34.02
CA LYS A 134 -9.42 -3.45 -33.39
C LYS A 134 -9.04 -2.88 -32.03
N PHE A 135 -9.16 -1.57 -31.85
CA PHE A 135 -8.92 -0.94 -30.55
C PHE A 135 -9.96 -1.41 -29.52
N ASP A 136 -11.23 -1.48 -29.91
CA ASP A 136 -12.31 -1.97 -29.05
C ASP A 136 -12.14 -3.47 -28.74
N GLU A 137 -11.83 -4.30 -29.74
CA GLU A 137 -11.55 -5.73 -29.56
C GLU A 137 -10.42 -5.99 -28.53
N LEU A 138 -9.32 -5.22 -28.62
CA LEU A 138 -8.20 -5.36 -27.67
C LEU A 138 -8.57 -4.91 -26.26
N ASN A 139 -9.44 -3.92 -26.10
CA ASN A 139 -9.95 -3.53 -24.78
C ASN A 139 -10.85 -4.64 -24.21
N GLU A 140 -11.75 -5.21 -25.00
CA GLU A 140 -12.58 -6.36 -24.57
C GLU A 140 -11.73 -7.57 -24.16
N GLU A 141 -10.66 -7.86 -24.92
CA GLU A 141 -9.72 -8.94 -24.59
C GLU A 141 -8.97 -8.65 -23.28
N LYS A 142 -8.54 -7.40 -23.06
CA LYS A 142 -7.93 -6.99 -21.79
C LYS A 142 -8.87 -7.20 -20.61
N GLU A 143 -10.13 -6.80 -20.72
CA GLU A 143 -11.12 -6.98 -19.64
C GLU A 143 -11.31 -8.47 -19.31
N ARG A 144 -11.40 -9.34 -20.32
CA ARG A 144 -11.46 -10.81 -20.10
C ARG A 144 -10.22 -11.33 -19.39
N CYS A 145 -9.02 -10.86 -19.75
CA CYS A 145 -7.80 -11.26 -19.05
C CYS A 145 -7.80 -10.78 -17.59
N LEU A 146 -8.29 -9.56 -17.32
CA LEU A 146 -8.42 -9.02 -15.96
C LEU A 146 -9.40 -9.82 -15.10
N GLU A 147 -10.53 -10.24 -15.66
CA GLU A 147 -11.48 -11.15 -14.99
C GLU A 147 -10.77 -12.45 -14.58
N ILE A 148 -10.07 -13.09 -15.52
CA ILE A 148 -9.29 -14.31 -15.23
C ILE A 148 -8.22 -14.04 -14.17
N LYS A 149 -7.46 -12.94 -14.26
CA LYS A 149 -6.45 -12.58 -13.27
C LYS A 149 -7.06 -12.40 -11.87
N SER A 150 -8.25 -11.84 -11.78
CA SER A 150 -8.96 -11.64 -10.51
C SER A 150 -9.36 -12.97 -9.86
N GLU A 151 -9.76 -13.96 -10.66
CA GLU A 151 -10.04 -15.34 -10.20
C GLU A 151 -8.77 -16.04 -9.73
N LEU A 152 -7.64 -15.76 -10.38
CA LEU A 152 -6.34 -16.38 -10.12
C LEU A 152 -5.51 -15.65 -9.04
N LYS A 153 -5.98 -14.54 -8.46
CA LYS A 153 -5.20 -13.66 -7.56
C LYS A 153 -4.65 -14.35 -6.31
N SER A 154 -5.28 -15.44 -5.87
CA SER A 154 -4.89 -16.22 -4.69
C SER A 154 -3.75 -17.20 -4.94
N ILE A 155 -3.43 -17.49 -6.21
CA ILE A 155 -2.45 -18.52 -6.58
C ILE A 155 -1.04 -18.24 -6.04
N PRO A 156 -0.44 -17.04 -6.18
CA PRO A 156 0.91 -16.79 -5.68
C PRO A 156 1.03 -16.98 -4.17
N ALA A 157 0.00 -16.57 -3.42
CA ALA A 157 -0.03 -16.71 -1.97
C ALA A 157 -0.17 -18.19 -1.56
N ALA A 158 -1.04 -18.95 -2.22
CA ALA A 158 -1.18 -20.38 -1.97
C ALA A 158 0.07 -21.18 -2.37
N SER A 159 0.71 -20.84 -3.49
CA SER A 159 1.97 -21.43 -3.95
C SER A 159 3.08 -21.26 -2.91
N LYS A 160 3.27 -20.03 -2.42
CA LYS A 160 4.21 -19.73 -1.34
C LYS A 160 4.00 -20.60 -0.11
N LEU A 161 2.75 -20.77 0.33
CA LEU A 161 2.43 -21.59 1.51
C LEU A 161 2.82 -23.06 1.33
N LEU A 162 2.57 -23.64 0.14
CA LEU A 162 2.93 -25.02 -0.15
C LEU A 162 4.46 -25.21 -0.26
N HIS A 163 5.19 -24.28 -0.88
CA HIS A 163 6.65 -24.33 -0.91
C HIS A 163 7.29 -24.12 0.48
N GLU A 164 6.69 -23.30 1.35
CA GLU A 164 7.11 -23.20 2.75
C GLU A 164 6.92 -24.53 3.50
N ALA A 165 5.86 -25.28 3.19
CA ALA A 165 5.65 -26.61 3.76
C ALA A 165 6.64 -27.64 3.19
N GLU A 166 6.90 -27.62 1.88
CA GLU A 166 7.89 -28.46 1.20
C GLU A 166 9.30 -28.26 1.77
N SER A 167 9.69 -27.01 2.02
CA SER A 167 10.98 -26.68 2.64
C SER A 167 11.03 -26.93 4.15
N GLY A 168 9.95 -27.42 4.76
CA GLY A 168 9.84 -27.66 6.20
C GLY A 168 9.81 -26.40 7.07
N LYS A 169 9.76 -25.20 6.45
CA LYS A 169 9.65 -23.92 7.16
C LYS A 169 8.26 -23.74 7.78
N ARG A 170 7.25 -24.39 7.21
CA ARG A 170 5.87 -24.33 7.65
C ARG A 170 5.43 -25.68 8.20
N THR A 171 5.18 -25.70 9.50
CA THR A 171 4.70 -26.89 10.23
C THR A 171 3.19 -26.85 10.50
N TYR A 172 2.50 -25.77 10.14
CA TYR A 172 1.07 -25.58 10.39
C TYR A 172 0.44 -24.59 9.40
N PHE A 173 -0.85 -24.78 9.12
CA PHE A 173 -1.69 -23.88 8.31
C PHE A 173 -2.87 -23.39 9.15
N THR A 174 -3.04 -22.08 9.26
CA THR A 174 -4.24 -21.45 9.85
C THR A 174 -5.48 -21.74 8.99
N LYS A 175 -6.69 -21.63 9.55
CA LYS A 175 -7.93 -21.85 8.79
C LYS A 175 -8.02 -21.02 7.50
N LYS A 176 -7.60 -19.75 7.57
CA LYS A 176 -7.55 -18.86 6.40
C LYS A 176 -6.58 -19.34 5.32
N GLU A 177 -5.41 -19.82 5.73
CA GLU A 177 -4.41 -20.36 4.82
C GLU A 177 -4.89 -21.69 4.20
N GLN A 178 -5.60 -22.51 4.97
CA GLN A 178 -6.23 -23.72 4.44
C GLN A 178 -7.29 -23.36 3.40
N GLU A 179 -8.22 -22.46 3.72
CA GLU A 179 -9.26 -21.97 2.79
C GLU A 179 -8.65 -21.42 1.50
N LEU A 180 -7.57 -20.66 1.60
CA LEU A 180 -6.84 -20.10 0.46
C LEU A 180 -6.23 -21.19 -0.45
N VAL A 181 -5.57 -22.19 0.12
CA VAL A 181 -4.99 -23.30 -0.66
C VAL A 181 -6.10 -24.13 -1.28
N LEU A 182 -7.17 -24.42 -0.54
CA LEU A 182 -8.32 -25.17 -1.05
C LEU A 182 -9.04 -24.44 -2.18
N SER A 183 -9.24 -23.13 -2.07
CA SER A 183 -9.88 -22.35 -3.13
C SER A 183 -9.07 -22.38 -4.42
N VAL A 184 -7.74 -22.34 -4.34
CA VAL A 184 -6.87 -22.46 -5.52
C VAL A 184 -6.92 -23.87 -6.11
N LEU A 185 -6.90 -24.91 -5.28
CA LEU A 185 -6.98 -26.29 -5.76
C LEU A 185 -8.32 -26.60 -6.44
N MET A 186 -9.41 -25.94 -6.02
CA MET A 186 -10.73 -26.06 -6.64
C MET A 186 -10.79 -25.48 -8.07
N ILE A 187 -9.87 -24.60 -8.45
CA ILE A 187 -9.75 -24.07 -9.83
C ILE A 187 -9.21 -25.14 -10.78
N SER A 188 -8.46 -26.12 -10.26
CA SER A 188 -7.83 -27.17 -11.07
C SER A 188 -8.84 -28.27 -11.50
N SER A 189 -8.60 -28.88 -12.66
CA SER A 189 -9.39 -30.02 -13.16
C SER A 189 -9.23 -31.32 -12.36
N THR A 190 -8.39 -31.31 -11.32
CA THR A 190 -8.15 -32.39 -10.36
C THR A 190 -8.72 -32.07 -8.97
N SER A 191 -9.70 -31.16 -8.90
CA SER A 191 -10.21 -30.52 -7.67
C SER A 191 -10.45 -31.50 -6.53
N ASP A 192 -11.22 -32.56 -6.76
CA ASP A 192 -11.73 -33.40 -5.65
C ASP A 192 -10.64 -34.20 -4.94
N ILE A 193 -9.70 -34.76 -5.72
CA ILE A 193 -8.57 -35.53 -5.17
C ILE A 193 -7.58 -34.59 -4.48
N SER A 194 -7.26 -33.47 -5.13
CA SER A 194 -6.28 -32.50 -4.61
C SER A 194 -6.78 -31.85 -3.33
N VAL A 195 -8.07 -31.51 -3.26
CA VAL A 195 -8.73 -30.97 -2.07
C VAL A 195 -8.73 -31.98 -0.92
N SER A 196 -9.06 -33.25 -1.20
CA SER A 196 -9.03 -34.30 -0.17
C SER A 196 -7.62 -34.51 0.40
N ILE A 197 -6.60 -34.54 -0.46
CA ILE A 197 -5.19 -34.66 -0.05
C ILE A 197 -4.77 -33.45 0.80
N ALA A 198 -5.13 -32.23 0.37
CA ALA A 198 -4.85 -31.02 1.13
C ALA A 198 -5.54 -31.01 2.50
N GLN A 199 -6.80 -31.41 2.59
CA GLN A 199 -7.53 -31.51 3.85
C GLN A 199 -6.88 -32.52 4.81
N ASN A 200 -6.45 -33.69 4.30
CA ASN A 200 -5.73 -34.68 5.10
C ASN A 200 -4.38 -34.15 5.58
N LEU A 201 -3.62 -33.46 4.71
CA LEU A 201 -2.37 -32.81 5.08
C LEU A 201 -2.58 -31.81 6.23
N PHE A 202 -3.59 -30.95 6.13
CA PHE A 202 -3.89 -29.96 7.16
C PHE A 202 -4.27 -30.61 8.49
N ALA A 203 -5.11 -31.65 8.47
CA ALA A 203 -5.49 -32.40 9.66
C ALA A 203 -4.28 -33.07 10.33
N ASN A 204 -3.38 -33.67 9.54
CA ASN A 204 -2.17 -34.32 10.05
C ASN A 204 -1.20 -33.32 10.69
N LEU A 205 -0.98 -32.15 10.06
CA LEU A 205 -0.13 -31.09 10.60
C LEU A 205 -0.71 -30.49 11.88
N GLU A 206 -2.03 -30.31 11.94
CA GLU A 206 -2.71 -29.85 13.16
C GLU A 206 -2.56 -30.85 14.31
N PHE A 207 -2.71 -32.15 14.03
CA PHE A 207 -2.49 -33.20 15.03
C PHE A 207 -1.05 -33.22 15.55
N GLN A 208 -0.06 -33.07 14.67
CA GLN A 208 1.35 -32.98 15.04
C GLN A 208 1.63 -31.79 15.95
N LYS A 209 1.13 -30.60 15.59
CA LYS A 209 1.25 -29.40 16.41
C LYS A 209 0.65 -29.58 17.81
N GLN A 210 -0.55 -30.17 17.90
CA GLN A 210 -1.19 -30.43 19.20
C GLN A 210 -0.37 -31.42 20.05
N ALA A 211 0.23 -32.45 19.44
CA ALA A 211 1.09 -33.40 20.13
C ALA A 211 2.37 -32.74 20.66
N GLU A 212 3.02 -31.89 19.86
CA GLU A 212 4.21 -31.12 20.26
C GLU A 212 3.90 -30.15 21.42
N GLU A 213 2.80 -29.41 21.34
CA GLU A 213 2.37 -28.50 22.41
C GLU A 213 2.10 -29.26 23.73
N GLN A 214 1.49 -30.45 23.66
CA GLN A 214 1.29 -31.30 24.83
C GLN A 214 2.61 -31.81 25.41
N GLN A 215 3.58 -32.15 24.56
CA GLN A 215 4.92 -32.57 25.01
C GLN A 215 5.66 -31.43 25.69
N ILE A 216 5.65 -30.23 25.10
CA ILE A 216 6.25 -29.02 25.69
C ILE A 216 5.60 -28.72 27.05
N LYS A 217 4.27 -28.84 27.18
CA LYS A 217 3.56 -28.68 28.47
C LYS A 217 4.03 -29.72 29.50
N LYS A 218 4.19 -30.99 29.13
CA LYS A 218 4.70 -32.05 30.01
C LYS A 218 6.15 -31.78 30.45
N GLU A 219 7.02 -31.35 29.54
CA GLU A 219 8.42 -31.02 29.85
C GLU A 219 8.54 -29.81 30.78
N ARG A 220 7.74 -28.77 30.56
CA ARG A 220 7.66 -27.60 31.46
C ARG A 220 7.19 -28.01 32.85
N ALA A 221 6.20 -28.89 32.96
CA ALA A 221 5.72 -29.42 34.24
C ALA A 221 6.79 -30.25 34.98
N GLN A 222 7.55 -31.09 34.26
CA GLN A 222 8.63 -31.89 34.84
C GLN A 222 9.81 -31.03 35.32
N LYS A 223 10.18 -29.97 34.59
CA LYS A 223 11.23 -29.02 35.01
C LYS A 223 10.83 -28.28 36.30
N LYS A 224 9.57 -27.87 36.45
CA LYS A 224 9.06 -27.26 37.69
C LYS A 224 9.14 -28.20 38.90
N ASN A 225 8.90 -29.50 38.72
CA ASN A 225 8.99 -30.49 39.80
C ASN A 225 10.43 -30.83 40.21
N LYS A 226 11.43 -30.66 39.33
CA LYS A 226 12.85 -30.85 39.68
C LYS A 226 13.42 -29.70 40.52
N ILE A 227 12.94 -28.47 40.33
CA ILE A 227 13.39 -27.30 41.08
C ILE A 227 12.93 -27.35 42.55
N LYS A 228 11.76 -27.95 42.84
CA LYS A 228 11.26 -28.15 44.22
C LYS A 228 11.99 -29.25 45.05
N LYS A 229 12.93 -30.01 44.47
CA LYS A 229 13.63 -31.11 45.17
C LYS A 229 15.06 -30.76 45.62
N VAL A 230 15.51 -29.52 45.44
CA VAL A 230 16.82 -29.04 45.90
C VAL A 230 16.62 -28.01 47.02
N GLU A 231 16.09 -28.44 48.17
CA GLU A 231 16.17 -27.69 49.43
C GLU A 231 16.98 -28.50 50.46
N ILE A 232 18.23 -28.08 50.58
CA ILE A 232 19.12 -27.93 51.75
C ILE A 232 18.84 -28.82 52.99
N PRO A 233 19.84 -29.62 53.45
CA PRO A 233 19.75 -30.36 54.70
C PRO A 233 19.86 -29.42 55.91
N LYS A 234 18.80 -29.34 56.73
CA LYS A 234 18.81 -28.62 58.01
C LYS A 234 19.53 -29.44 59.08
N ASN A 235 20.66 -28.93 59.54
CA ASN A 235 21.24 -29.29 60.83
C ASN A 235 21.59 -27.99 61.57
N SER A 236 20.90 -27.76 62.70
CA SER A 236 21.41 -27.15 63.94
C SER A 236 20.28 -26.48 64.73
N LYS A 237 20.28 -26.81 66.02
CA LYS A 237 19.45 -26.28 67.10
C LYS A 237 19.83 -24.83 67.38
N LEU A 238 18.87 -23.99 67.75
CA LEU A 238 18.85 -23.29 69.05
C LEU A 238 17.50 -22.59 69.26
N ILE A 239 17.09 -22.62 70.52
CA ILE A 239 15.87 -22.09 71.11
C ILE A 239 16.10 -20.62 71.48
N VAL A 240 15.04 -19.78 71.45
CA VAL A 240 14.61 -18.83 72.50
C VAL A 240 13.75 -17.69 71.91
N GLU A 241 12.46 -17.73 72.30
CA GLU A 241 11.52 -16.65 72.65
C GLU A 241 11.03 -15.58 71.63
N ASN A 242 9.79 -15.83 71.14
CA ASN A 242 8.56 -15.01 71.29
C ASN A 242 8.45 -13.59 70.65
N PRO A 243 7.21 -13.05 70.46
CA PRO A 243 6.56 -13.02 69.14
C PRO A 243 6.11 -11.61 68.69
N HIS A 244 5.47 -11.56 67.51
CA HIS A 244 4.78 -10.43 66.85
C HIS A 244 5.62 -9.52 65.95
N THR A 245 5.66 -9.87 64.66
CA THR A 245 4.98 -9.04 63.64
C THR A 245 4.63 -9.93 62.44
N GLU A 246 3.34 -10.01 62.12
CA GLU A 246 2.84 -10.64 60.90
C GLU A 246 3.33 -9.82 59.70
N SER A 247 4.31 -10.38 58.99
CA SER A 247 4.61 -10.03 57.61
C SER A 247 4.28 -11.28 56.79
N GLU A 248 3.04 -11.37 56.32
CA GLU A 248 2.68 -12.27 55.22
C GLU A 248 3.44 -11.81 53.98
N VAL A 249 4.65 -12.36 53.79
CA VAL A 249 5.29 -12.41 52.49
C VAL A 249 4.47 -13.39 51.65
N ILE A 250 3.48 -12.85 50.94
CA ILE A 250 2.80 -13.55 49.86
C ILE A 250 3.89 -13.89 48.84
N PHE A 251 4.29 -15.16 48.79
CA PHE A 251 4.93 -15.72 47.61
C PHE A 251 3.88 -15.73 46.51
N MET A 252 3.75 -14.62 45.78
CA MET A 252 2.91 -14.57 44.60
C MET A 252 3.53 -15.42 43.51
N ASP A 253 2.66 -16.26 42.97
CA ASP A 253 2.86 -17.21 41.91
C ASP A 253 3.28 -16.49 40.60
N ASN A 254 4.56 -16.58 40.21
CA ASN A 254 5.08 -16.17 38.89
C ASN A 254 4.50 -17.00 37.71
N GLN A 255 3.36 -17.67 37.91
CA GLN A 255 2.59 -18.35 36.85
C GLN A 255 1.38 -17.54 36.37
N SER A 256 1.01 -16.47 37.08
CA SER A 256 -0.09 -15.59 36.69
C SER A 256 0.32 -14.57 35.62
N GLU A 257 1.52 -13.99 35.72
CA GLU A 257 2.02 -12.99 34.76
C GLU A 257 2.20 -13.52 33.33
N ASN A 258 2.70 -14.75 33.15
CA ASN A 258 2.84 -15.33 31.81
C ASN A 258 1.49 -15.66 31.15
N LYS A 259 0.45 -16.02 31.91
CA LYS A 259 -0.91 -16.23 31.36
C LYS A 259 -1.62 -14.92 31.03
N LEU A 260 -1.40 -13.88 31.84
CA LEU A 260 -1.92 -12.54 31.59
C LEU A 260 -1.26 -11.88 30.37
N HIS A 261 0.04 -12.10 30.16
CA HIS A 261 0.77 -11.62 28.98
C HIS A 261 0.31 -12.32 27.69
N ASP A 262 0.19 -13.66 27.71
CA ASP A 262 -0.30 -14.43 26.56
C ASP A 262 -1.73 -14.03 26.16
N GLN A 263 -2.59 -13.71 27.15
CA GLN A 263 -3.96 -13.28 26.90
C GLN A 263 -4.04 -11.84 26.36
N PHE A 264 -3.19 -10.94 26.87
CA PHE A 264 -3.07 -9.58 26.36
C PHE A 264 -2.57 -9.51 24.90
N GLU A 265 -1.58 -10.33 24.53
CA GLU A 265 -1.13 -10.44 23.13
C GLU A 265 -2.23 -11.02 22.22
N ALA A 266 -2.93 -12.06 22.69
CA ALA A 266 -4.06 -12.63 21.94
C ALA A 266 -5.21 -11.64 21.74
N ASP A 267 -5.49 -10.79 22.74
CA ASP A 267 -6.53 -9.77 22.65
C ASP A 267 -6.14 -8.66 21.66
N LYS A 268 -4.88 -8.22 21.63
CA LYS A 268 -4.38 -7.26 20.61
C LYS A 268 -4.61 -7.75 19.19
N GLU A 269 -4.17 -8.97 18.90
CA GLU A 269 -4.33 -9.58 17.57
C GLU A 269 -5.80 -9.84 17.23
N ARG A 270 -6.64 -10.17 18.22
CA ARG A 270 -8.07 -10.35 18.02
C ARG A 270 -8.77 -9.05 17.62
N TYR A 271 -8.51 -7.95 18.32
CA TYR A 271 -9.11 -6.65 17.96
C TYR A 271 -8.61 -6.18 16.60
N TRP A 272 -7.33 -6.38 16.29
CA TRP A 272 -6.77 -6.07 14.98
C TRP A 272 -7.44 -6.89 13.87
N PHE A 273 -7.60 -8.19 14.09
CA PHE A 273 -8.35 -9.06 13.18
C PHE A 273 -9.76 -8.54 12.94
N HIS A 274 -10.50 -8.16 13.98
CA HIS A 274 -11.84 -7.61 13.80
C HIS A 274 -11.82 -6.30 13.00
N LEU A 275 -10.82 -5.45 13.23
CA LEU A 275 -10.67 -4.18 12.54
C LEU A 275 -10.36 -4.34 11.04
N GLN A 276 -9.57 -5.35 10.67
CA GLN A 276 -9.21 -5.66 9.27
C GLN A 276 -10.40 -6.15 8.43
N HIS A 277 -11.50 -6.58 9.05
CA HIS A 277 -12.68 -7.12 8.35
C HIS A 277 -13.87 -6.18 8.39
N ILE A 278 -13.66 -4.93 8.79
CA ILE A 278 -14.68 -3.91 8.76
C ILE A 278 -14.93 -3.53 7.30
N GLU A 279 -16.15 -3.77 6.82
CA GLU A 279 -16.59 -3.32 5.48
C GLU A 279 -17.21 -1.92 5.53
N ASP A 280 -17.64 -1.46 6.72
CA ASP A 280 -18.34 -0.20 6.93
C ASP A 280 -17.98 0.41 8.29
N MET A 281 -17.67 1.71 8.32
CA MET A 281 -17.32 2.45 9.55
C MET A 281 -18.38 2.36 10.66
N ARG A 282 -19.65 2.10 10.32
CA ARG A 282 -20.72 1.86 11.30
C ARG A 282 -20.47 0.64 12.21
N GLN A 283 -19.62 -0.29 11.78
CA GLN A 283 -19.27 -1.50 12.55
C GLN A 283 -18.16 -1.22 13.57
N LEU A 284 -17.42 -0.12 13.41
CA LEU A 284 -16.25 0.23 14.22
C LEU A 284 -16.51 0.18 15.73
N PRO A 285 -17.61 0.73 16.29
CA PRO A 285 -17.85 0.69 17.73
C PRO A 285 -17.94 -0.73 18.31
N SER A 286 -18.32 -1.72 17.48
CA SER A 286 -18.39 -3.13 17.90
C SER A 286 -17.08 -3.89 17.75
N CYS A 287 -16.11 -3.30 17.02
CA CYS A 287 -14.80 -3.87 16.75
C CYS A 287 -13.70 -3.30 17.65
N LEU A 288 -14.01 -2.29 18.46
CA LEU A 288 -13.10 -1.67 19.42
C LEU A 288 -13.30 -2.23 20.82
N PRO A 289 -12.25 -2.24 21.67
CA PRO A 289 -12.41 -2.58 23.08
C PRO A 289 -13.36 -1.60 23.77
N GLN A 290 -14.13 -2.07 24.75
CA GLN A 290 -14.95 -1.18 25.57
C GLN A 290 -14.07 -0.32 26.48
N LYS A 291 -14.48 0.93 26.77
CA LYS A 291 -13.69 1.87 27.59
C LYS A 291 -13.34 1.36 29.00
N ASN A 292 -14.14 0.46 29.55
CA ASN A 292 -13.90 -0.17 30.86
C ASN A 292 -12.98 -1.42 30.78
N TYR A 293 -12.46 -1.75 29.61
CA TYR A 293 -11.56 -2.88 29.41
C TYR A 293 -10.18 -2.58 30.02
N THR A 294 -9.65 -3.52 30.80
CA THR A 294 -8.43 -3.33 31.62
C THR A 294 -7.22 -2.91 30.81
N ASN A 295 -7.10 -3.36 29.54
CA ASN A 295 -5.99 -3.02 28.66
C ASN A 295 -6.42 -2.11 27.50
N TYR A 296 -7.52 -1.35 27.66
CA TYR A 296 -8.09 -0.49 26.62
C TYR A 296 -7.02 0.41 25.99
N ARG A 297 -6.21 1.08 26.81
CA ARG A 297 -5.18 2.01 26.35
C ARG A 297 -4.14 1.34 25.46
N GLU A 298 -3.60 0.22 25.91
CA GLU A 298 -2.52 -0.49 25.24
C GLU A 298 -3.01 -1.15 23.95
N VAL A 299 -4.25 -1.66 23.94
CA VAL A 299 -4.89 -2.18 22.72
C VAL A 299 -5.16 -1.05 21.73
N MET A 300 -5.73 0.08 22.16
CA MET A 300 -6.01 1.21 21.26
C MET A 300 -4.71 1.77 20.64
N LYS A 301 -3.63 1.88 21.43
CA LYS A 301 -2.29 2.25 20.92
C LYS A 301 -1.79 1.27 19.86
N PHE A 302 -1.92 -0.03 20.12
CA PHE A 302 -1.53 -1.08 19.18
C PHE A 302 -2.33 -1.00 17.87
N LEU A 303 -3.65 -0.81 17.95
CA LEU A 303 -4.52 -0.68 16.77
C LEU A 303 -4.12 0.54 15.92
N LEU A 304 -3.92 1.70 16.54
CA LEU A 304 -3.45 2.90 15.83
C LEU A 304 -2.11 2.69 15.15
N GLN A 305 -1.17 2.00 15.81
CA GLN A 305 0.11 1.65 15.22
C GLN A 305 -0.06 0.73 14.00
N LYS A 306 -0.91 -0.30 14.08
CA LYS A 306 -1.16 -1.23 12.97
C LYS A 306 -1.82 -0.59 11.77
N ILE A 307 -2.81 0.27 11.99
CA ILE A 307 -3.45 1.04 10.91
C ILE A 307 -2.40 1.94 10.22
N LYS A 308 -1.49 2.56 11.00
CA LYS A 308 -0.41 3.40 10.46
C LYS A 308 0.61 2.58 9.65
N GLU A 309 0.98 1.39 10.12
CA GLU A 309 1.85 0.45 9.38
C GLU A 309 1.22 0.06 8.04
N GLU A 310 -0.09 -0.26 8.01
CA GLU A 310 -0.79 -0.55 6.75
C GLU A 310 -0.90 0.69 5.85
N LEU A 311 -1.22 1.86 6.41
CA LEU A 311 -1.25 3.12 5.65
C LEU A 311 0.11 3.41 4.99
N SER A 312 1.21 3.23 5.71
CA SER A 312 2.56 3.43 5.17
C SER A 312 2.82 2.48 4.01
N PHE A 313 2.49 1.20 4.17
CA PHE A 313 2.60 0.19 3.11
C PHE A 313 1.82 0.56 1.84
N TYR A 314 0.55 0.99 1.97
CA TYR A 314 -0.26 1.39 0.83
C TYR A 314 0.21 2.72 0.20
N ASN A 315 0.70 3.67 0.99
CA ASN A 315 1.31 4.89 0.46
C ASN A 315 2.57 4.57 -0.35
N GLU A 316 3.46 3.70 0.12
CA GLU A 316 4.63 3.23 -0.64
C GLU A 316 4.25 2.51 -1.94
N LEU A 317 3.16 1.74 -1.93
CA LEU A 317 2.61 1.12 -3.13
C LEU A 317 2.06 2.16 -4.11
N SER A 318 1.39 3.20 -3.63
CA SER A 318 0.86 4.29 -4.47
C SER A 318 1.95 5.08 -5.22
N GLU A 319 3.17 5.11 -4.66
CA GLU A 319 4.33 5.78 -5.24
C GLU A 319 5.00 4.97 -6.36
N LYS A 320 4.70 3.68 -6.48
CA LYS A 320 5.20 2.82 -7.57
C LYS A 320 4.38 3.05 -8.85
N GLU A 321 5.00 2.85 -10.02
CA GLU A 321 4.31 2.99 -11.31
C GLU A 321 3.25 1.88 -11.49
N LEU A 322 2.04 2.15 -11.00
CA LEU A 322 0.85 1.31 -11.16
C LEU A 322 -0.03 1.84 -12.29
N ASP A 323 -0.86 0.97 -12.86
CA ASP A 323 -1.90 1.34 -13.83
C ASP A 323 -3.06 2.11 -13.16
N SER A 324 -3.98 2.66 -13.95
CA SER A 324 -5.08 3.50 -13.43
C SER A 324 -5.93 2.76 -12.41
N ASP A 325 -6.21 1.48 -12.67
CA ASP A 325 -7.17 0.70 -11.89
C ASP A 325 -6.53 0.25 -10.57
N GLY A 326 -5.25 -0.16 -10.60
CA GLY A 326 -4.48 -0.43 -9.39
C GLY A 326 -4.22 0.82 -8.54
N ARG A 327 -4.15 2.00 -9.16
CA ARG A 327 -4.06 3.27 -8.43
C ARG A 327 -5.37 3.62 -7.72
N ASP A 328 -6.52 3.46 -8.39
CA ASP A 328 -7.82 3.76 -7.80
C ASP A 328 -8.14 2.82 -6.62
N GLU A 329 -7.78 1.53 -6.71
CA GLU A 329 -7.92 0.58 -5.58
C GLU A 329 -7.05 0.96 -4.38
N ILE A 330 -5.80 1.36 -4.61
CA ILE A 330 -4.90 1.78 -3.55
C ILE A 330 -5.34 3.12 -2.95
N ASP A 331 -5.76 4.08 -3.77
CA ASP A 331 -6.26 5.37 -3.30
C ASP A 331 -7.53 5.18 -2.45
N ASN A 332 -8.43 4.26 -2.83
CA ASN A 332 -9.60 3.87 -2.04
C ASN A 332 -9.20 3.22 -0.71
N GLN A 333 -8.19 2.34 -0.73
CA GLN A 333 -7.71 1.68 0.48
C GLN A 333 -7.01 2.67 1.43
N ILE A 334 -6.22 3.60 0.89
CA ILE A 334 -5.61 4.70 1.65
C ILE A 334 -6.70 5.57 2.27
N ALA A 335 -7.74 5.93 1.51
CA ALA A 335 -8.85 6.73 2.02
C ALA A 335 -9.62 6.00 3.13
N PHE A 336 -9.90 4.70 2.96
CA PHE A 336 -10.55 3.88 3.97
C PHE A 336 -9.72 3.80 5.25
N LEU A 337 -8.45 3.44 5.15
CA LEU A 337 -7.55 3.32 6.30
C LEU A 337 -7.29 4.67 6.98
N SER A 338 -7.27 5.78 6.21
CA SER A 338 -7.13 7.13 6.78
C SER A 338 -8.35 7.52 7.60
N ASN A 339 -9.55 7.20 7.12
CA ASN A 339 -10.79 7.43 7.86
C ASN A 339 -10.85 6.53 9.11
N LEU A 340 -10.46 5.25 8.97
CA LEU A 340 -10.40 4.31 10.08
C LEU A 340 -9.45 4.80 11.17
N PHE A 341 -8.28 5.30 10.78
CA PHE A 341 -7.29 5.86 11.69
C PHE A 341 -7.85 7.03 12.50
N GLU A 342 -8.52 7.98 11.84
CA GLU A 342 -9.07 9.16 12.51
C GLU A 342 -10.24 8.82 13.46
N GLU A 343 -11.11 7.89 13.09
CA GLU A 343 -12.20 7.44 13.96
C GLU A 343 -11.68 6.70 15.20
N VAL A 344 -10.71 5.79 15.05
CA VAL A 344 -10.06 5.09 16.19
C VAL A 344 -9.33 6.07 17.09
N LYS A 345 -8.68 7.08 16.50
CA LYS A 345 -7.98 8.15 17.22
C LYS A 345 -8.94 9.03 18.01
N GLN A 346 -10.09 9.38 17.43
CA GLN A 346 -11.14 10.14 18.13
C GLN A 346 -11.74 9.33 19.28
N GLU A 347 -12.04 8.05 19.07
CA GLU A 347 -12.54 7.18 20.14
C GLU A 347 -11.52 7.09 21.29
N PHE A 348 -10.23 6.95 20.96
CA PHE A 348 -9.16 6.92 21.95
C PHE A 348 -8.98 8.27 22.68
N ALA A 349 -9.11 9.40 21.98
CA ALA A 349 -9.09 10.73 22.60
C ALA A 349 -10.28 10.93 23.55
N SER A 350 -11.48 10.47 23.16
CA SER A 350 -12.70 10.57 23.97
C SER A 350 -12.62 9.80 25.30
N TYR A 351 -11.77 8.77 25.39
CA TYR A 351 -11.48 8.08 26.64
C TYR A 351 -10.76 9.01 27.63
N TYR A 352 -9.87 9.87 27.15
CA TYR A 352 -9.16 10.86 27.98
C TYR A 352 -9.94 12.14 28.21
N GLU A 353 -10.92 12.47 27.37
CA GLU A 353 -11.89 13.53 27.68
C GLU A 353 -12.83 13.12 28.83
N SER A 354 -13.03 11.81 29.05
CA SER A 354 -13.79 11.28 30.20
C SER A 354 -12.96 11.09 31.50
N GLU A 355 -11.63 11.18 31.43
CA GLU A 355 -10.72 11.09 32.58
C GLU A 355 -9.79 12.32 32.59
N ASP A 356 -10.05 13.33 33.44
CA ASP A 356 -9.31 14.60 33.64
C ASP A 356 -7.79 14.55 33.31
N GLY A 357 -7.42 14.63 32.02
CA GLY A 357 -6.05 14.23 31.63
C GLY A 357 -5.62 14.50 30.19
N MET A 358 -6.11 15.56 29.55
CA MET A 358 -5.65 15.94 28.20
C MET A 358 -4.15 16.31 28.12
N ASP A 359 -3.55 16.80 29.22
CA ASP A 359 -2.15 17.25 29.22
C ASP A 359 -1.13 16.10 29.24
N LYS A 360 -1.51 14.89 29.70
CA LYS A 360 -0.58 13.74 29.84
C LYS A 360 -0.56 12.79 28.64
N VAL A 361 -1.52 12.94 27.71
CA VAL A 361 -1.64 12.10 26.52
C VAL A 361 -0.73 12.62 25.41
N ASN A 362 -0.64 13.95 25.24
CA ASN A 362 0.28 14.57 24.28
C ASN A 362 1.75 14.28 24.59
N GLU A 363 2.13 14.08 25.86
CA GLU A 363 3.51 13.74 26.25
C GLU A 363 3.84 12.23 26.15
N SER A 364 2.84 11.33 26.18
CA SER A 364 3.05 9.87 26.18
C SER A 364 2.62 9.15 24.89
N LEU A 365 2.15 9.93 23.91
CA LEU A 365 1.91 9.56 22.51
C LEU A 365 2.73 10.49 21.61
N SER A 366 4.03 10.65 21.86
CA SER A 366 4.87 11.44 20.95
C SER A 366 4.88 10.78 19.56
N PHE A 367 3.90 11.16 18.74
CA PHE A 367 4.05 11.21 17.30
C PHE A 367 5.36 11.96 17.07
N GLN A 368 6.24 11.37 16.29
CA GLN A 368 7.40 12.12 15.81
C GLN A 368 6.81 13.27 14.99
N GLU A 369 6.89 14.49 15.50
CA GLU A 369 6.44 15.68 14.78
C GLU A 369 7.14 15.72 13.43
N ASN A 370 6.41 16.14 12.39
CA ASN A 370 7.01 16.32 11.09
C ASN A 370 8.05 17.43 11.18
N HIS A 371 9.27 17.13 10.78
CA HIS A 371 10.31 18.14 10.64
C HIS A 371 10.04 18.93 9.36
N LEU A 372 9.82 20.24 9.52
CA LEU A 372 9.53 21.15 8.42
C LEU A 372 10.83 21.83 7.98
N PHE A 373 11.21 21.64 6.73
CA PHE A 373 12.34 22.29 6.08
C PHE A 373 11.84 23.45 5.23
N PHE A 374 12.29 24.66 5.53
CA PHE A 374 11.89 25.85 4.78
C PHE A 374 12.93 26.16 3.72
N ILE A 375 12.58 25.93 2.45
CA ILE A 375 13.54 26.03 1.35
C ILE A 375 14.10 27.45 1.24
N LYS A 376 15.43 27.54 1.23
CA LYS A 376 16.19 28.80 1.15
C LYS A 376 16.40 29.23 -0.28
N LYS A 377 16.44 30.54 -0.48
CA LYS A 377 16.92 31.18 -1.70
C LYS A 377 18.45 31.12 -1.74
N PRO A 378 19.06 31.30 -2.93
CA PRO A 378 20.51 31.53 -3.02
C PRO A 378 21.00 32.72 -2.19
N SER A 379 20.11 33.69 -1.87
CA SER A 379 20.40 34.82 -0.99
C SER A 379 20.40 34.50 0.51
N GLY A 380 20.09 33.26 0.90
CA GLY A 380 20.06 32.80 2.30
C GLY A 380 18.73 32.99 3.03
N THR A 381 17.84 33.86 2.55
CA THR A 381 16.47 34.01 3.09
C THR A 381 15.55 32.90 2.62
N THR A 382 14.57 32.50 3.44
CA THR A 382 13.62 31.47 2.99
C THR A 382 12.66 32.02 1.95
N PHE A 383 12.15 31.11 1.12
CA PHE A 383 11.08 31.44 0.20
C PHE A 383 9.82 31.87 0.92
N ILE A 384 9.44 31.19 2.01
CA ILE A 384 8.22 31.49 2.76
C ILE A 384 8.25 32.87 3.42
N GLU A 385 9.36 33.28 4.04
CA GLU A 385 9.47 34.63 4.64
C GLU A 385 9.25 35.73 3.61
N SER A 386 9.81 35.53 2.41
CA SER A 386 9.63 36.46 1.30
C SER A 386 8.22 36.43 0.73
N ASP A 387 7.53 35.30 0.77
CA ASP A 387 6.16 35.21 0.30
C ASP A 387 5.21 35.91 1.29
N LEU A 388 5.44 35.72 2.59
CA LEU A 388 4.65 36.33 3.67
C LEU A 388 4.88 37.83 3.81
N SER A 389 6.03 38.37 3.37
CA SER A 389 6.28 39.82 3.36
C SER A 389 5.40 40.60 2.38
N SER A 390 4.76 39.92 1.42
CA SER A 390 3.85 40.51 0.46
C SER A 390 2.63 41.16 1.12
N HIS A 391 2.16 42.28 0.55
CA HIS A 391 0.92 42.97 0.96
C HIS A 391 -0.34 42.11 0.77
N GLU A 392 -0.25 40.99 0.06
CA GLU A 392 -1.38 40.07 -0.13
C GLU A 392 -1.75 39.29 1.14
N PHE A 393 -0.84 39.19 2.12
CA PHE A 393 -1.07 38.49 3.37
C PHE A 393 -1.56 39.44 4.47
N THR A 394 -2.89 39.64 4.50
CA THR A 394 -3.58 40.29 5.63
C THR A 394 -3.44 39.50 6.92
N LYS A 395 -3.74 40.11 8.08
CA LYS A 395 -3.73 39.47 9.41
C LYS A 395 -4.41 38.10 9.45
N GLU A 396 -5.60 37.99 8.88
CA GLU A 396 -6.37 36.73 8.82
C GLU A 396 -5.66 35.65 7.99
N ARG A 397 -5.03 36.05 6.87
CA ARG A 397 -4.31 35.13 5.99
C ARG A 397 -2.97 34.69 6.57
N LEU A 398 -2.32 35.56 7.34
CA LEU A 398 -1.13 35.18 8.12
C LEU A 398 -1.49 34.15 9.19
N GLU A 399 -2.65 34.31 9.83
CA GLU A 399 -3.14 33.30 10.78
C GLU A 399 -3.45 31.97 10.11
N ALA A 400 -4.09 32.01 8.94
CA ALA A 400 -4.33 30.80 8.17
C ALA A 400 -3.03 30.06 7.79
N ILE A 401 -1.96 30.78 7.45
CA ILE A 401 -0.63 30.16 7.22
C ILE A 401 -0.08 29.55 8.50
N LYS A 402 -0.17 30.26 9.63
CA LYS A 402 0.28 29.73 10.93
C LYS A 402 -0.43 28.42 11.26
N THR A 403 -1.76 28.40 11.20
CA THR A 403 -2.55 27.18 11.40
C THR A 403 -2.12 26.06 10.45
N MET A 404 -1.94 26.35 9.16
CA MET A 404 -1.51 25.36 8.18
C MET A 404 -0.09 24.80 8.45
N ILE A 405 0.84 25.62 8.96
CA ILE A 405 2.17 25.16 9.37
C ILE A 405 2.07 24.25 10.61
N ASP A 406 1.26 24.63 11.59
CA ASP A 406 1.00 23.83 12.80
C ASP A 406 0.36 22.49 12.44
N GLU A 407 -0.61 22.50 11.53
CA GLU A 407 -1.29 21.32 11.02
C GLU A 407 -0.33 20.40 10.26
N LEU A 408 0.60 20.96 9.46
CA LEU A 408 1.64 20.18 8.77
C LEU A 408 2.63 19.55 9.75
N GLN A 409 3.09 20.29 10.75
CA GLN A 409 4.03 19.77 11.76
C GLN A 409 3.40 18.61 12.56
N LYS A 410 2.10 18.71 12.86
CA LYS A 410 1.38 17.71 13.67
C LYS A 410 0.65 16.64 12.86
N ASP A 411 0.69 16.74 11.52
CA ASP A 411 -0.13 15.96 10.57
C ASP A 411 -1.63 15.91 10.95
N THR A 412 -2.22 17.07 11.25
CA THR A 412 -3.63 17.18 11.73
C THR A 412 -4.60 17.78 10.72
N PHE A 413 -4.16 18.04 9.49
CA PHE A 413 -5.03 18.61 8.45
C PHE A 413 -5.98 17.58 7.83
N LYS A 414 -7.17 18.04 7.43
CA LYS A 414 -8.16 17.21 6.74
C LYS A 414 -7.68 16.87 5.33
N ARG A 415 -7.72 15.58 4.95
CA ARG A 415 -7.27 15.07 3.64
C ARG A 415 -8.36 15.09 2.55
N ASP A 416 -9.38 15.93 2.71
CA ASP A 416 -10.43 16.10 1.70
C ASP A 416 -10.02 17.10 0.59
N GLU A 417 -10.73 17.07 -0.55
CA GLU A 417 -10.42 17.96 -1.68
C GLU A 417 -10.51 19.46 -1.36
N LYS A 418 -11.23 19.85 -0.30
CA LYS A 418 -11.41 21.27 0.07
C LYS A 418 -10.20 21.80 0.83
N HIS A 419 -9.55 20.97 1.62
CA HIS A 419 -8.42 21.35 2.48
C HIS A 419 -7.08 20.87 1.92
N PHE A 420 -7.05 19.80 1.15
CA PHE A 420 -5.83 19.19 0.64
C PHE A 420 -5.98 18.79 -0.84
N ARG A 421 -4.90 18.92 -1.63
CA ARG A 421 -4.84 18.26 -2.94
C ARG A 421 -3.41 17.98 -3.37
N LYS A 422 -3.25 16.98 -4.24
CA LYS A 422 -2.04 16.77 -5.05
C LYS A 422 -2.09 17.60 -6.33
N PHE A 423 -0.97 18.18 -6.73
CA PHE A 423 -0.87 19.04 -7.91
C PHE A 423 -0.70 18.19 -9.20
N THR A 424 -1.78 17.62 -9.73
CA THR A 424 -1.72 16.60 -10.81
C THR A 424 -1.56 17.15 -12.24
N ASN A 425 -1.86 18.44 -12.48
CA ASN A 425 -2.04 18.99 -13.83
C ASN A 425 -0.78 19.47 -14.57
N ASN A 426 0.42 19.14 -14.12
CA ASN A 426 1.66 19.54 -14.82
C ASN A 426 2.66 18.39 -14.89
N ALA A 427 2.72 17.73 -16.05
CA ALA A 427 3.63 16.63 -16.33
C ALA A 427 5.12 17.00 -16.19
N LYS A 428 5.48 18.29 -16.23
CA LYS A 428 6.86 18.74 -15.94
C LYS A 428 7.17 18.76 -14.44
N LEU A 429 6.16 19.04 -13.60
CA LEU A 429 6.30 19.09 -12.13
C LEU A 429 6.30 17.68 -11.53
N ASN A 430 5.36 16.84 -11.97
CA ASN A 430 5.17 15.48 -11.45
C ASN A 430 6.23 14.47 -11.91
N ARG A 431 7.17 14.89 -12.78
CA ARG A 431 8.32 14.06 -13.17
C ARG A 431 9.39 13.95 -12.09
N HIS A 432 9.45 14.92 -11.18
CA HIS A 432 10.51 14.99 -10.18
C HIS A 432 9.98 14.65 -8.79
N TYR A 433 8.85 15.25 -8.36
CA TYR A 433 8.26 15.01 -7.04
C TYR A 433 6.74 15.15 -7.03
N SER A 434 6.09 14.47 -6.07
CA SER A 434 4.69 14.72 -5.72
C SER A 434 4.57 16.02 -4.94
N ILE A 435 3.96 17.04 -5.53
CA ILE A 435 3.72 18.34 -4.88
C ILE A 435 2.30 18.38 -4.33
N TYR A 436 2.18 18.82 -3.09
CA TYR A 436 0.92 18.91 -2.35
C TYR A 436 0.58 20.36 -2.03
N GLU A 437 -0.71 20.64 -1.94
CA GLU A 437 -1.26 21.94 -1.57
C GLU A 437 -2.21 21.79 -0.40
N LEU A 438 -1.92 22.50 0.69
CA LEU A 438 -2.84 22.73 1.79
C LEU A 438 -3.60 24.04 1.56
N LYS A 439 -4.91 24.03 1.82
CA LYS A 439 -5.86 25.08 1.47
C LYS A 439 -6.61 25.53 2.70
N ASN A 440 -6.59 26.85 2.91
CA ASN A 440 -7.51 27.50 3.82
C ASN A 440 -8.13 28.71 3.11
N TYR A 441 -9.40 28.57 2.71
CA TYR A 441 -10.15 29.56 1.93
C TYR A 441 -9.45 29.99 0.63
N GLN A 442 -8.80 31.15 0.59
CA GLN A 442 -7.98 31.65 -0.54
C GLN A 442 -6.46 31.46 -0.33
N THR A 443 -6.05 31.15 0.89
CA THR A 443 -4.64 30.97 1.27
C THR A 443 -4.20 29.56 0.92
N ARG A 444 -2.99 29.43 0.37
CA ARG A 444 -2.42 28.16 -0.08
C ARG A 444 -1.00 28.01 0.43
N LEU A 445 -0.67 26.79 0.85
CA LEU A 445 0.68 26.40 1.25
C LEU A 445 1.10 25.18 0.43
N LEU A 446 2.19 25.30 -0.33
CA LEU A 446 2.74 24.21 -1.13
C LEU A 446 3.88 23.53 -0.39
N PHE A 447 3.87 22.20 -0.43
CA PHE A 447 4.88 21.38 0.20
C PHE A 447 5.12 20.06 -0.56
N THR A 448 6.19 19.38 -0.21
CA THR A 448 6.50 18.02 -0.68
C THR A 448 7.06 17.19 0.47
N TYR A 449 6.82 15.88 0.45
CA TYR A 449 7.47 14.96 1.38
C TYR A 449 8.92 14.70 0.94
N LEU A 450 9.81 14.71 1.92
CA LEU A 450 11.22 14.33 1.81
C LEU A 450 11.47 12.91 2.35
N GLY A 451 10.56 12.41 3.18
CA GLY A 451 10.53 11.07 3.79
C GLY A 451 9.28 10.93 4.68
N GLU A 452 9.24 9.92 5.54
CA GLU A 452 8.05 9.59 6.37
C GLU A 452 7.61 10.76 7.28
N ASN A 453 8.55 11.42 7.96
CA ASN A 453 8.29 12.53 8.88
C ASN A 453 9.02 13.84 8.51
N ASN A 454 9.41 14.01 7.24
CA ASN A 454 10.19 15.17 6.80
C ASN A 454 9.47 15.86 5.63
N ILE A 455 9.21 17.16 5.76
CA ILE A 455 8.42 17.94 4.80
C ILE A 455 9.20 19.17 4.36
N ALA A 456 9.34 19.38 3.05
CA ALA A 456 9.83 20.63 2.50
C ALA A 456 8.68 21.59 2.19
N VAL A 457 8.71 22.78 2.78
CA VAL A 457 7.77 23.87 2.51
C VAL A 457 8.31 24.76 1.40
N LEU A 458 7.56 24.88 0.31
CA LEU A 458 8.05 25.43 -0.96
C LEU A 458 7.58 26.85 -1.23
N MET A 459 6.32 27.14 -0.90
CA MET A 459 5.68 28.42 -1.25
C MET A 459 4.42 28.66 -0.44
N ALA A 460 4.19 29.91 -0.04
CA ALA A 460 2.88 30.39 0.42
C ALA A 460 2.31 31.36 -0.61
N PHE A 461 1.02 31.28 -0.93
CA PHE A 461 0.39 32.26 -1.81
C PHE A 461 -1.12 32.42 -1.58
N CYS A 462 -1.69 33.50 -2.12
CA CYS A 462 -3.12 33.78 -2.10
C CYS A 462 -3.73 33.59 -3.49
N LYS A 463 -4.68 32.67 -3.63
CA LYS A 463 -5.37 32.43 -4.90
C LYS A 463 -6.42 33.53 -5.16
N LYS A 464 -6.19 34.34 -6.19
CA LYS A 464 -7.09 35.45 -6.58
C LYS A 464 -8.13 35.07 -7.64
N THR A 465 -7.79 34.16 -8.54
CA THR A 465 -8.66 33.71 -9.63
C THR A 465 -8.51 32.21 -9.88
N ASP A 466 -9.54 31.60 -10.47
CA ASP A 466 -9.46 30.24 -10.95
C ASP A 466 -8.60 30.17 -12.22
N ASN A 467 -7.72 29.15 -12.29
CA ASN A 467 -6.92 28.79 -13.47
C ASN A 467 -6.04 29.92 -14.07
N SER A 468 -5.36 30.71 -13.23
CA SER A 468 -4.37 31.69 -13.72
C SER A 468 -3.11 31.02 -14.28
N ASN A 469 -2.89 31.13 -15.59
CA ASN A 469 -1.67 30.67 -16.25
C ASN A 469 -0.40 31.35 -15.69
N SER A 470 -0.50 32.62 -15.28
CA SER A 470 0.62 33.34 -14.66
C SER A 470 0.99 32.73 -13.31
N LEU A 471 0.00 32.40 -12.47
CA LEU A 471 0.24 31.75 -11.18
C LEU A 471 0.83 30.35 -11.36
N LEU A 472 0.30 29.57 -12.32
CA LEU A 472 0.85 28.25 -12.65
C LEU A 472 2.32 28.33 -13.10
N ASN A 473 2.68 29.33 -13.90
CA ASN A 473 4.06 29.55 -14.30
C ASN A 473 4.96 29.94 -13.12
N THR A 474 4.49 30.80 -12.21
CA THR A 474 5.23 31.15 -10.98
C THR A 474 5.47 29.93 -10.10
N ILE A 475 4.43 29.12 -9.86
CA ILE A 475 4.53 27.86 -9.10
C ILE A 475 5.52 26.92 -9.79
N THR A 476 5.41 26.75 -11.11
CA THR A 476 6.28 25.86 -11.87
C THR A 476 7.75 26.27 -11.76
N ASN A 477 8.05 27.55 -11.93
CA ASN A 477 9.41 28.07 -11.82
C ASN A 477 9.96 27.97 -10.40
N ARG A 478 9.11 28.23 -9.38
CA ARG A 478 9.51 28.09 -7.97
C ARG A 478 9.92 26.65 -7.68
N ILE A 479 9.10 25.67 -8.04
CA ILE A 479 9.41 24.26 -7.79
C ILE A 479 10.70 23.85 -8.50
N LEU A 480 10.87 24.22 -9.78
CA LEU A 480 12.11 23.93 -10.52
C LEU A 480 13.35 24.54 -9.85
N SER A 481 13.23 25.73 -9.25
CA SER A 481 14.33 26.34 -8.49
C SER A 481 14.62 25.65 -7.15
N CYS A 482 13.62 24.97 -6.56
CA CYS A 482 13.76 24.24 -5.32
C CYS A 482 14.31 22.81 -5.51
N VAL A 483 14.25 22.24 -6.73
CA VAL A 483 14.67 20.85 -7.02
C VAL A 483 16.06 20.52 -6.48
N PRO A 484 17.12 21.33 -6.71
CA PRO A 484 18.46 20.98 -6.22
C PRO A 484 18.52 20.86 -4.69
N GLU A 485 17.81 21.74 -3.97
CA GLU A 485 17.79 21.72 -2.51
C GLU A 485 16.94 20.55 -1.98
N ILE A 486 15.84 20.21 -2.65
CA ILE A 486 15.04 19.02 -2.33
C ILE A 486 15.85 17.74 -2.53
N GLU A 487 16.62 17.64 -3.63
CA GLU A 487 17.51 16.50 -3.90
C GLU A 487 18.59 16.37 -2.83
N ARG A 488 19.23 17.48 -2.47
CA ARG A 488 20.22 17.54 -1.39
C ARG A 488 19.62 17.04 -0.07
N LEU A 489 18.49 17.61 0.36
CA LEU A 489 17.83 17.25 1.62
C LEU A 489 17.39 15.78 1.63
N LYS A 490 16.83 15.26 0.52
CA LYS A 490 16.48 13.83 0.41
C LYS A 490 17.70 12.93 0.55
N TYR A 491 18.80 13.28 -0.11
CA TYR A 491 20.05 12.54 -0.01
C TYR A 491 20.58 12.54 1.44
N GLU A 492 20.56 13.68 2.11
CA GLU A 492 21.06 13.80 3.48
C GLU A 492 20.16 13.12 4.52
N ILE A 493 18.83 13.17 4.34
CA ILE A 493 17.87 12.42 5.16
C ILE A 493 18.10 10.92 5.01
N ALA A 494 18.26 10.43 3.78
CA ALA A 494 18.48 9.00 3.51
C ALA A 494 19.82 8.48 4.08
N ASN A 495 20.81 9.35 4.26
CA ASN A 495 22.12 9.01 4.83
C ASN A 495 22.26 9.40 6.32
N GLU A 496 21.17 9.80 6.98
CA GLU A 496 21.13 10.20 8.40
C GLU A 496 22.09 11.35 8.79
N THR A 497 22.50 12.19 7.85
CA THR A 497 23.52 13.24 8.10
C THR A 497 22.94 14.57 8.61
N ILE A 498 21.62 14.69 8.76
CA ILE A 498 20.91 15.98 8.88
C ILE A 498 20.67 16.47 10.32
N ARG A 499 21.15 15.77 11.37
CA ARG A 499 20.80 16.05 12.78
C ARG A 499 20.94 17.54 13.20
N TYR A 500 21.95 18.25 12.69
CA TYR A 500 22.18 19.66 13.00
C TYR A 500 21.26 20.64 12.22
N GLU A 501 20.82 20.25 11.02
CA GLU A 501 19.90 21.08 10.22
C GLU A 501 18.47 21.07 10.79
N VAL A 502 18.05 19.96 11.42
CA VAL A 502 16.71 19.86 12.05
C VAL A 502 16.51 20.91 13.14
N GLU A 503 17.47 21.06 14.05
CA GLU A 503 17.40 22.06 15.14
C GLU A 503 17.35 23.50 14.60
N ILE A 504 18.09 23.79 13.53
CA ILE A 504 18.10 25.10 12.86
C ILE A 504 16.74 25.38 12.21
N GLU A 505 16.16 24.39 11.52
CA GLU A 505 14.89 24.54 10.82
C GLU A 505 13.70 24.61 11.80
N GLU A 506 13.76 23.94 12.95
CA GLU A 506 12.80 24.12 14.05
C GLU A 506 12.83 25.54 14.61
N GLU A 507 14.03 26.10 14.82
CA GLU A 507 14.20 27.48 15.28
C GLU A 507 13.70 28.49 14.22
N LEU A 508 13.96 28.21 12.95
CA LEU A 508 13.45 29.00 11.83
C LEU A 508 11.90 28.96 11.77
N GLY A 509 11.29 27.80 12.00
CA GLY A 509 9.85 27.65 12.13
C GLY A 509 9.27 28.49 13.26
N LYS A 510 9.94 28.53 14.42
CA LYS A 510 9.56 29.42 15.53
C LYS A 510 9.69 30.90 15.15
N GLN A 511 10.76 31.28 14.46
CA GLN A 511 10.98 32.65 13.98
C GLN A 511 9.91 33.09 12.97
N ILE A 512 9.50 32.22 12.05
CA ILE A 512 8.42 32.48 11.10
C ILE A 512 7.11 32.72 11.84
N ARG A 513 6.77 31.87 12.83
CA ARG A 513 5.55 32.04 13.65
C ARG A 513 5.58 33.33 14.46
N LYS A 514 6.72 33.65 15.06
CA LYS A 514 6.93 34.91 15.78
C LYS A 514 6.77 36.13 14.87
N THR A 515 7.34 36.09 13.67
CA THR A 515 7.20 37.15 12.66
C THR A 515 5.75 37.34 12.24
N ILE A 516 5.01 36.23 12.08
CA ILE A 516 3.56 36.27 11.84
C ILE A 516 2.86 36.99 13.00
N ASP A 517 3.14 36.62 14.26
CA ASP A 517 2.50 37.19 15.43
C ASP A 517 2.83 38.68 15.65
N GLU A 518 4.07 39.11 15.42
CA GLU A 518 4.49 40.51 15.53
C GLU A 518 3.76 41.40 14.51
N ARG A 519 3.56 40.90 13.29
CA ARG A 519 2.83 41.62 12.23
C ARG A 519 1.31 41.65 12.41
N LYS A 520 0.77 40.92 13.39
CA LYS A 520 -0.65 41.05 13.79
C LYS A 520 -0.91 42.30 14.64
N ASN A 521 0.13 42.85 15.26
CA ASN A 521 0.05 43.93 16.24
C ASN A 521 0.37 45.31 15.64
N ILE A 522 0.73 45.34 14.35
CA ILE A 522 0.86 46.52 13.49
C ILE A 522 -0.39 46.56 12.61
#